data_AF-A0A1U9YVG8-F1
#
_entry.id   AF-A0A1U9YVG8-F1
#
_cell.length_a   1.000
_cell.length_b   1.000
_cell.length_c   1.000
_cell.angle_alpha   90.00
_cell.angle_beta   90.00
_cell.angle_gamma   90.00
#
_symmetry.space_group_name_H-M   'P 1'
#
loop_
_entity.id
_entity.type
_entity.pdbx_description
1 polymer ?
#
loop_
_entity_poly.entity_id
_entity_poly.type
_entity_poly.pdbx_seq_one_letter_code
_entity_poly.pdbx_strand_id
1 'polypeptide(L)'
;MREPEKIPLLCRQRRQTEVEINDRIKETADAYNLAAQRFEQTKADRARIQNEIYKLQAAQAAATAAGQAPNPIVRGGAGIAGVGLEIALTRAEEKLRAIDGDSMKIKRDMEDAKEKQRFWNDKLAENAAIMRGLNCVFSY
;
A
#
# COMPACT_ATOMS: atom_id res chain seq x y z
N MET A 1 -36.62 16.91 -38.63
CA MET A 1 -37.27 15.72 -38.04
C MET A 1 -36.20 14.99 -37.23
N ARG A 2 -36.33 14.86 -35.91
CA ARG A 2 -35.35 14.11 -35.08
C ARG A 2 -35.74 12.64 -35.13
N GLU A 3 -34.83 11.79 -35.61
CA GLU A 3 -35.07 10.34 -35.74
C GLU A 3 -35.40 9.73 -34.36
N PRO A 4 -36.62 9.20 -34.16
CA PRO A 4 -37.09 8.72 -32.85
C PRO A 4 -36.33 7.49 -32.32
N GLU A 5 -35.57 6.79 -33.17
CA GLU A 5 -34.84 5.57 -32.81
C GLU A 5 -33.44 5.82 -32.21
N LYS A 6 -32.88 7.02 -32.37
CA LYS A 6 -31.51 7.34 -31.90
C LYS A 6 -31.40 7.49 -30.38
N ILE A 7 -32.42 8.04 -29.73
CA ILE A 7 -32.40 8.30 -28.27
C ILE A 7 -32.37 6.99 -27.46
N PRO A 8 -33.22 5.98 -27.73
CA PRO A 8 -33.17 4.70 -27.03
C PRO A 8 -31.82 3.98 -27.16
N LEU A 9 -31.21 4.02 -28.35
CA LEU A 9 -29.88 3.45 -28.59
C LEU A 9 -28.80 4.16 -27.78
N LEU A 10 -28.81 5.49 -27.72
CA LEU A 10 -27.87 6.27 -26.91
C LEU A 10 -28.05 6.00 -25.42
N CYS A 11 -29.28 5.90 -24.92
CA CYS A 11 -29.54 5.51 -23.53
C CYS A 11 -28.97 4.13 -23.20
N ARG A 12 -29.09 3.16 -24.12
CA ARG A 12 -28.55 1.80 -23.95
C ARG A 12 -27.02 1.81 -23.89
N GLN A 13 -26.37 2.54 -24.81
CA GLN A 13 -24.91 2.69 -24.82
C GLN A 13 -24.41 3.34 -23.52
N ARG A 14 -25.06 4.41 -23.08
CA ARG A 14 -24.70 5.11 -21.84
C ARG A 14 -24.88 4.26 -20.59
N ARG A 15 -25.87 3.36 -20.57
CA ARG A 15 -26.03 2.37 -19.50
C ARG A 15 -24.86 1.36 -19.49
N GLN A 16 -24.40 0.91 -20.65
CA GLN A 16 -23.20 0.06 -20.73
C GLN A 16 -21.97 0.80 -20.20
N THR A 17 -21.79 2.07 -20.59
CA THR A 17 -20.72 2.92 -20.05
C THR A 17 -20.81 3.09 -18.53
N GLU A 18 -22.02 3.21 -17.96
CA GLU A 18 -22.21 3.29 -16.51
C GLU A 18 -21.75 2.02 -15.80
N VAL A 19 -22.09 0.85 -16.34
CA VAL A 19 -21.64 -0.45 -15.82
C VAL A 19 -20.11 -0.52 -15.87
N GLU A 20 -19.50 -0.18 -17.01
CA GLU A 20 -18.04 -0.17 -17.16
C GLU A 20 -17.35 0.78 -16.17
N ILE A 21 -17.90 1.99 -15.96
CA ILE A 21 -17.36 2.95 -14.99
C ILE A 21 -17.47 2.38 -13.57
N ASN A 22 -18.61 1.79 -13.20
CA ASN A 22 -18.79 1.19 -11.88
C ASN A 22 -17.81 0.03 -11.64
N ASP A 23 -17.55 -0.80 -12.65
CA ASP A 23 -16.54 -1.85 -12.57
C ASP A 23 -15.13 -1.26 -12.33
N ARG A 24 -14.77 -0.17 -13.02
CA ARG A 24 -13.50 0.53 -12.77
C ARG A 24 -13.40 1.16 -11.38
N ILE A 25 -14.50 1.71 -10.86
CA ILE A 25 -14.55 2.23 -9.47
C ILE A 25 -14.31 1.09 -8.49
N LYS A 26 -14.90 -0.09 -8.72
CA LYS A 26 -14.71 -1.26 -7.87
C LYS A 26 -13.27 -1.77 -7.94
N GLU A 27 -12.70 -1.92 -9.13
CA GLU A 27 -11.30 -2.34 -9.31
C GLU A 27 -10.32 -1.40 -8.59
N THR A 28 -10.52 -0.09 -8.68
CA THR A 28 -9.67 0.91 -8.02
C THR A 28 -9.83 0.89 -6.50
N ALA A 29 -11.04 0.67 -5.99
CA ALA A 29 -11.29 0.48 -4.56
C ALA A 29 -10.62 -0.78 -4.02
N ASP A 30 -10.68 -1.89 -4.75
CA ASP A 30 -10.03 -3.15 -4.37
C ASP A 30 -8.51 -3.02 -4.34
N ALA A 31 -7.93 -2.32 -5.33
CA ALA A 31 -6.49 -2.01 -5.35
C ALA A 31 -6.07 -1.15 -4.14
N TYR A 32 -6.87 -0.14 -3.79
CA TYR A 32 -6.64 0.68 -2.60
C TYR A 32 -6.68 -0.16 -1.32
N ASN A 33 -7.69 -1.01 -1.16
CA ASN A 33 -7.86 -1.87 0.01
C ASN A 33 -6.69 -2.85 0.16
N LEU A 34 -6.23 -3.46 -0.94
CA LEU A 34 -5.06 -4.33 -0.94
C LEU A 34 -3.78 -3.58 -0.53
N ALA A 35 -3.58 -2.37 -1.06
CA ALA A 35 -2.45 -1.53 -0.68
C ALA A 35 -2.51 -1.12 0.81
N ALA A 36 -3.70 -0.77 1.32
CA ALA A 36 -3.91 -0.46 2.73
C ALA A 36 -3.59 -1.65 3.65
N GLN A 37 -3.98 -2.87 3.28
CA GLN A 37 -3.63 -4.09 4.03
C GLN A 37 -2.11 -4.32 4.05
N ARG A 38 -1.43 -4.15 2.91
CA ARG A 38 0.03 -4.25 2.83
C ARG A 38 0.71 -3.18 3.69
N PHE A 39 0.15 -1.97 3.74
CA PHE A 39 0.66 -0.91 4.59
C PHE A 39 0.56 -1.22 6.08
N GLU A 40 -0.53 -1.84 6.53
CA GLU A 40 -0.63 -2.30 7.92
C GLU A 40 0.35 -3.44 8.23
N GLN A 41 0.57 -4.35 7.28
CA GLN A 41 1.60 -5.39 7.42
C GLN A 41 3.00 -4.80 7.56
N THR A 42 3.36 -3.81 6.74
CA THR A 42 4.69 -3.16 6.84
C THR A 42 4.88 -2.43 8.16
N LYS A 43 3.83 -1.86 8.77
CA LYS A 43 3.91 -1.32 10.14
C LYS A 43 4.23 -2.40 11.17
N ALA A 44 3.59 -3.56 11.08
CA ALA A 44 3.84 -4.67 11.99
C ALA A 44 5.28 -5.22 11.82
N ASP A 45 5.74 -5.37 10.57
CA ASP A 45 7.11 -5.79 10.27
C ASP A 45 8.13 -4.78 10.76
N ARG A 46 7.88 -3.48 10.56
CA ARG A 46 8.71 -2.39 11.08
C ARG A 46 8.85 -2.47 12.60
N ALA A 47 7.73 -2.63 13.32
CA ALA A 47 7.74 -2.76 14.78
C ALA A 47 8.50 -4.02 15.24
N ARG A 48 8.39 -5.14 14.51
CA ARG A 48 9.16 -6.35 14.81
C ARG A 48 10.67 -6.13 14.65
N ILE A 49 11.11 -5.55 13.53
CA ILE A 49 12.53 -5.28 13.27
C ILE A 49 13.08 -4.23 14.25
N GLN A 50 12.31 -3.20 14.59
CA GLN A 50 12.71 -2.24 15.62
C GLN A 50 12.94 -2.93 16.98
N ASN A 51 12.05 -3.83 17.40
CA ASN A 51 12.25 -4.63 18.62
C ASN A 51 13.49 -5.52 18.55
N GLU A 52 13.82 -6.08 17.37
CA GLU A 52 15.05 -6.84 17.16
C GLU A 52 16.30 -5.96 17.33
N ILE A 53 16.30 -4.77 16.73
CA ILE A 53 17.36 -3.76 16.88
C ILE A 53 17.54 -3.40 18.37
N TYR A 54 16.47 -3.10 19.10
CA TYR A 54 16.55 -2.79 20.53
C TYR A 54 17.17 -3.92 21.35
N LYS A 55 16.83 -5.18 21.06
CA LYS A 55 17.42 -6.35 21.72
C LYS A 55 18.91 -6.51 21.40
N LEU A 56 19.30 -6.30 20.14
CA LEU A 56 20.70 -6.35 19.71
C LEU A 56 21.51 -5.23 20.37
N GLN A 57 20.98 -4.00 20.41
CA GLN A 57 21.63 -2.88 21.11
C GLN A 57 21.78 -3.14 22.61
N ALA A 58 20.75 -3.69 23.26
CA ALA A 58 20.83 -4.06 24.67
C ALA A 58 21.88 -5.15 24.94
N ALA A 59 21.97 -6.15 24.05
CA ALA A 59 23.00 -7.18 24.13
C ALA A 59 24.42 -6.60 23.93
N GLN A 60 24.59 -5.65 22.99
CA GLN A 60 25.86 -4.94 22.79
C GLN A 60 26.26 -4.13 24.02
N ALA A 61 25.31 -3.39 24.59
CA ALA A 61 25.53 -2.56 25.77
C ALA A 61 25.88 -3.42 26.99
N ALA A 62 25.19 -4.55 27.20
CA ALA A 62 25.49 -5.49 28.27
C ALA A 62 26.88 -6.13 28.12
N ALA A 63 27.28 -6.51 26.90
CA ALA A 63 28.63 -7.03 26.63
C ALA A 63 29.70 -5.97 26.96
N THR A 64 29.48 -4.73 26.53
CA THR A 64 30.40 -3.60 26.77
C THR A 64 30.52 -3.27 28.27
N ALA A 65 29.39 -3.19 28.98
CA ALA A 65 29.34 -2.87 30.41
C ALA A 65 29.96 -3.97 31.30
N ALA A 66 29.91 -5.23 30.86
CA ALA A 66 30.56 -6.34 31.54
C ALA A 66 32.10 -6.33 31.38
N GLY A 67 32.69 -5.31 30.76
CA GLY A 67 34.12 -5.25 30.44
C GLY A 67 34.54 -6.33 29.44
N GLN A 68 33.57 -7.02 28.81
CA GLN A 68 33.84 -7.95 27.75
C GLN A 68 34.04 -7.11 26.48
N ALA A 69 35.29 -7.03 26.01
CA ALA A 69 35.56 -6.57 24.64
C ALA A 69 34.60 -7.31 23.70
N PRO A 70 34.03 -6.64 22.68
CA PRO A 70 32.89 -7.11 21.91
C PRO A 70 32.99 -8.61 21.60
N ASN A 71 32.27 -9.43 22.40
CA ASN A 71 32.69 -10.80 22.65
C ASN A 71 31.93 -11.77 21.75
N PRO A 72 32.60 -12.80 21.23
CA PRO A 72 32.08 -13.65 20.20
C PRO A 72 31.46 -14.89 20.71
N ILE A 73 30.37 -15.23 20.04
CA ILE A 73 29.92 -16.60 20.01
C ILE A 73 29.42 -16.98 21.42
N VAL A 74 28.10 -17.16 21.50
CA VAL A 74 27.57 -18.21 22.34
C VAL A 74 28.36 -19.48 22.01
N ARG A 75 29.38 -19.77 22.85
CA ARG A 75 30.39 -20.84 22.82
C ARG A 75 31.44 -20.83 21.68
N GLY A 76 32.52 -20.05 21.88
CA GLY A 76 33.87 -20.47 21.43
C GLY A 76 34.73 -19.38 20.77
N GLY A 77 35.54 -18.68 21.56
CA GLY A 77 36.64 -17.81 21.07
C GLY A 77 36.30 -16.32 21.17
N ALA A 78 37.18 -15.51 21.76
CA ALA A 78 36.89 -14.18 22.33
C ALA A 78 37.11 -12.92 21.42
N GLY A 79 37.39 -13.04 20.11
CA GLY A 79 37.50 -11.88 19.16
C GLY A 79 36.44 -11.65 18.02
N ILE A 80 35.65 -12.64 17.59
CA ILE A 80 34.65 -12.67 16.49
C ILE A 80 33.20 -12.04 16.66
N ALA A 81 32.61 -11.70 17.81
CA ALA A 81 31.16 -11.37 17.90
C ALA A 81 30.73 -10.18 18.72
N GLY A 82 31.67 -9.28 18.94
CA GLY A 82 31.40 -7.90 18.59
C GLY A 82 31.07 -7.73 17.12
N VAL A 83 31.96 -8.24 16.26
CA VAL A 83 31.81 -8.14 14.80
C VAL A 83 30.50 -8.80 14.33
N GLY A 84 30.18 -10.00 14.84
CA GLY A 84 28.90 -10.66 14.57
C GLY A 84 27.65 -9.90 15.05
N LEU A 85 27.70 -9.20 16.19
CA LEU A 85 26.55 -8.42 16.69
C LEU A 85 26.40 -7.09 15.93
N GLU A 86 27.51 -6.43 15.58
CA GLU A 86 27.55 -5.25 14.72
C GLU A 86 27.05 -5.54 13.30
N ILE A 87 27.42 -6.70 12.73
CA ILE A 87 26.89 -7.17 11.44
C ILE A 87 25.39 -7.43 11.54
N ALA A 88 24.92 -8.05 12.63
CA ALA A 88 23.49 -8.29 12.85
C ALA A 88 22.70 -6.98 12.97
N LEU A 89 23.25 -5.99 13.69
CA LEU A 89 22.66 -4.66 13.84
C LEU A 89 22.57 -3.94 12.50
N THR A 90 23.67 -3.89 11.75
CA THR A 90 23.72 -3.27 10.41
C THR A 90 22.68 -3.90 9.47
N ARG A 91 22.59 -5.24 9.44
CA ARG A 91 21.59 -5.94 8.62
C ARG A 91 20.15 -5.66 9.06
N ALA A 92 19.90 -5.53 10.36
CA ALA A 92 18.58 -5.20 10.88
C ALA A 92 18.20 -3.75 10.52
N GLU A 93 19.14 -2.81 10.57
CA GLU A 93 18.94 -1.43 10.13
C GLU A 93 18.71 -1.32 8.61
N GLU A 94 19.43 -2.08 7.79
CA GLU A 94 19.20 -2.17 6.35
C GLU A 94 17.80 -2.70 6.03
N LYS A 95 17.34 -3.75 6.73
CA LYS A 95 15.97 -4.25 6.61
C LYS A 95 14.95 -3.18 7.00
N LEU A 96 15.21 -2.42 8.06
CA LEU A 96 14.31 -1.35 8.50
C LEU A 96 14.19 -0.25 7.42
N ARG A 97 15.32 0.15 6.81
CA ARG A 97 15.33 1.11 5.70
C ARG A 97 14.59 0.59 4.47
N ALA A 98 14.74 -0.70 4.15
CA ALA A 98 14.01 -1.32 3.05
C ALA A 98 12.49 -1.30 3.31
N ILE A 99 12.05 -1.63 4.52
CA ILE A 99 10.64 -1.56 4.94
C ILE A 99 10.11 -0.13 4.85
N ASP A 100 10.88 0.86 5.30
CA ASP A 100 10.49 2.28 5.20
C ASP A 100 10.36 2.71 3.72
N GLY A 101 11.25 2.21 2.83
CA GLY A 101 11.16 2.42 1.38
C GLY A 101 9.90 1.81 0.76
N ASP A 102 9.60 0.55 1.10
CA ASP A 102 8.38 -0.15 0.64
C ASP A 102 7.11 0.54 1.14
N SER A 103 7.11 0.98 2.40
CA SER A 103 6.03 1.75 3.02
C SER A 103 5.73 3.04 2.25
N MET A 104 6.77 3.77 1.82
CA MET A 104 6.62 4.98 0.99
C MET A 104 6.11 4.69 -0.42
N LYS A 105 6.46 3.54 -1.00
CA LYS A 105 5.91 3.10 -2.28
C LYS A 105 4.43 2.76 -2.15
N ILE A 106 4.05 2.00 -1.14
CA ILE A 106 2.66 1.60 -0.88
C ILE A 106 1.77 2.83 -0.65
N LYS A 107 2.26 3.85 0.09
CA LYS A 107 1.52 5.11 0.25
C LYS A 107 1.22 5.81 -1.07
N ARG A 108 2.19 5.84 -2.00
CA ARG A 108 1.99 6.40 -3.33
C ARG A 108 0.96 5.59 -4.12
N ASP A 109 1.05 4.26 -4.10
CA ASP A 109 0.06 3.39 -4.75
C ASP A 109 -1.37 3.65 -4.22
N MET A 110 -1.50 3.92 -2.91
CA MET A 110 -2.77 4.30 -2.27
C MET A 110 -3.28 5.67 -2.72
N GLU A 111 -2.40 6.66 -2.87
CA GLU A 111 -2.75 8.00 -3.37
C GLU A 111 -3.17 7.94 -4.84
N ASP A 112 -2.43 7.22 -5.68
CA ASP A 112 -2.76 6.99 -7.09
C ASP A 112 -4.11 6.29 -7.24
N ALA A 113 -4.40 5.29 -6.41
CA ALA A 113 -5.70 4.60 -6.42
C ALA A 113 -6.85 5.54 -6.03
N LYS A 114 -6.64 6.42 -5.05
CA LYS A 114 -7.63 7.45 -4.67
C LYS A 114 -7.87 8.45 -5.79
N GLU A 115 -6.83 8.89 -6.48
CA GLU A 115 -6.96 9.82 -7.61
C GLU A 115 -7.72 9.17 -8.77
N LYS A 116 -7.39 7.93 -9.13
CA LYS A 116 -8.13 7.17 -10.14
C LYS A 116 -9.60 6.98 -9.75
N GLN A 117 -9.87 6.69 -8.48
CA GLN A 117 -11.25 6.55 -8.00
C GLN A 117 -12.04 7.86 -8.13
N ARG A 118 -11.41 9.01 -7.82
CA ARG A 118 -12.03 10.34 -8.04
C ARG A 118 -12.33 10.57 -9.51
N PHE A 119 -11.36 10.31 -10.39
CA PHE A 119 -11.55 10.42 -11.84
C PHE A 119 -12.75 9.60 -12.34
N TRP A 120 -12.89 8.34 -11.91
CA TRP A 120 -14.02 7.51 -12.33
C TRP A 120 -15.35 7.96 -11.73
N ASN A 121 -15.36 8.46 -10.50
CA ASN A 121 -16.56 9.07 -9.90
C ASN A 121 -17.00 10.32 -10.69
N ASP A 122 -16.07 11.15 -11.13
CA ASP A 122 -16.37 12.32 -11.97
C ASP A 122 -16.95 11.87 -13.32
N LYS A 123 -16.37 10.83 -13.93
CA LYS A 123 -16.92 10.22 -15.17
C LYS A 123 -18.31 9.63 -14.98
N LEU A 124 -18.59 9.03 -13.84
CA LEU A 124 -19.92 8.54 -13.49
C LEU A 124 -20.93 9.70 -13.40
N ALA A 125 -20.54 10.79 -12.75
CA ALA A 125 -21.36 11.99 -12.62
C ALA A 125 -21.63 12.66 -13.99
N GLU A 126 -20.61 12.77 -14.84
CA GLU A 126 -20.75 13.23 -16.23
C GLU A 126 -21.74 12.36 -17.01
N ASN A 127 -21.61 11.03 -16.91
CA ASN A 127 -22.50 10.10 -17.61
C ASN A 127 -23.95 10.22 -17.10
N ALA A 128 -24.15 10.37 -15.79
CA ALA A 128 -25.45 10.60 -15.19
C ALA A 128 -26.09 11.92 -15.67
N ALA A 129 -25.30 13.00 -15.82
CA ALA A 129 -25.78 14.27 -16.36
C ALA A 129 -26.24 14.13 -17.82
N ILE A 130 -25.49 13.38 -18.65
CA ILE A 130 -25.87 13.07 -20.04
C ILE A 130 -27.17 12.25 -20.09
N MET A 131 -27.29 11.21 -19.26
CA MET A 131 -28.49 10.37 -19.18
C MET A 131 -29.74 11.18 -18.79
N ARG A 132 -29.59 12.12 -17.85
CA ARG A 132 -30.66 13.07 -17.49
C ARG A 132 -31.01 13.99 -18.66
N GLY A 133 -30.02 14.54 -19.35
CA GLY A 133 -30.24 15.40 -20.52
C GLY A 133 -30.93 14.70 -21.70
N LEU A 134 -30.74 13.38 -21.82
CA LEU A 134 -31.41 12.54 -22.82
C LEU A 134 -32.82 12.09 -22.39
N ASN A 135 -33.29 12.43 -21.18
CA ASN A 135 -34.51 11.89 -20.57
C ASN A 135 -34.57 10.35 -20.63
N CYS A 136 -33.43 9.70 -20.38
CA CYS A 136 -33.39 8.26 -20.23
C CYS A 136 -34.09 7.90 -18.90
N VAL A 137 -35.41 7.72 -18.93
CA VAL A 137 -36.19 7.28 -17.76
C VAL A 137 -35.86 5.82 -17.48
N PHE A 138 -35.30 5.56 -16.32
CA PHE A 138 -35.03 4.21 -15.86
C PHE A 138 -36.32 3.63 -15.29
N SER A 139 -36.95 2.71 -16.00
CA SER A 139 -37.80 1.70 -15.37
C SER A 139 -36.86 0.75 -14.62
N TYR A 140 -36.87 0.83 -13.29
CA TYR A 140 -36.24 -0.15 -12.41
C TYR A 140 -36.90 -1.52 -12.57
#